data_AF-A0A1B0CD14-F1
#
_entry.id   AF-A0A1B0CD14-F1
#
_cell.length_a   1.000
_cell.length_b   1.000
_cell.length_c   1.000
_cell.angle_alpha   90.00
_cell.angle_beta   90.00
_cell.angle_gamma   90.00
#
_symmetry.space_group_name_H-M   'P 1'
#
loop_
_entity.id
_entity.type
_entity.pdbx_description
1 polymer ?
#
loop_
_entity_poly.entity_id
_entity_poly.type
_entity_poly.pdbx_seq_one_letter_code
_entity_poly.pdbx_strand_id
1 'polypeptide(L)'
;MNVHKRCEESVPNLCGCDHTERRGRIQLAISCTANKLTAIVKQGRNLIPMDPNGLSDPYVKLKLIPDTDNVKKKTKTIRSTLNPEWNETLAFDLKAEDKDRRLLIEVWDWDRTSRNDFMGSLSFGISEIIKNPADGWYKLLTQEEGEFYNVPVPDEAADLAQIKSQMRDRLYFVMEFVNGGDLMFQIQQCGKFKEPVAVLKEKINKFKFHKDRLYFVMEFVNGGDLMFQIQQCGKFKEPVAVIIVKC
;
A
#
# COMPACT_ATOMS: atom_id res chain seq x y z
N MET A 1 -13.24 -9.22 4.68
CA MET A 1 -13.17 -8.02 3.81
C MET A 1 -14.28 -7.11 4.30
N ASN A 2 -14.04 -5.80 4.48
CA ASN A 2 -15.12 -4.88 4.88
C ASN A 2 -15.92 -4.51 3.61
N VAL A 3 -16.92 -5.33 3.28
CA VAL A 3 -17.89 -5.11 2.20
C VAL A 3 -19.28 -5.19 2.83
N HIS A 4 -20.23 -4.42 2.32
CA HIS A 4 -21.61 -4.48 2.83
C HIS A 4 -22.20 -5.87 2.66
N LYS A 5 -22.98 -6.34 3.64
CA LYS A 5 -23.65 -7.65 3.60
C LYS A 5 -24.46 -7.86 2.31
N ARG A 6 -25.03 -6.77 1.77
CA ARG A 6 -25.79 -6.75 0.51
C ARG A 6 -24.94 -7.03 -0.75
N CYS A 7 -23.62 -6.88 -0.66
CA CYS A 7 -22.70 -7.02 -1.78
C CYS A 7 -21.80 -8.25 -1.66
N GLU A 8 -21.91 -9.03 -0.57
CA GLU A 8 -21.09 -10.23 -0.33
C GLU A 8 -21.19 -11.24 -1.48
N GLU A 9 -22.37 -11.43 -2.07
CA GLU A 9 -22.60 -12.34 -3.20
C GLU A 9 -21.95 -11.86 -4.51
N SER A 10 -21.70 -10.56 -4.64
CA SER A 10 -21.06 -9.95 -5.81
C SER A 10 -19.53 -9.89 -5.69
N VAL A 11 -19.00 -10.10 -4.49
CA VAL A 11 -17.55 -10.21 -4.29
C VAL A 11 -17.11 -11.58 -4.80
N PRO A 12 -16.21 -11.66 -5.79
CA PRO A 12 -15.74 -12.95 -6.29
C PRO A 12 -15.13 -13.76 -5.14
N ASN A 13 -15.41 -15.06 -5.10
CA ASN A 13 -14.72 -16.00 -4.23
C ASN A 13 -13.24 -16.07 -4.64
N LEU A 14 -12.42 -15.16 -4.09
CA LEU A 14 -10.99 -15.05 -4.36
C LEU A 14 -10.17 -16.15 -3.64
N CYS A 15 -10.71 -17.38 -3.56
CA CYS A 15 -9.94 -18.50 -3.06
C CYS A 15 -8.90 -18.94 -4.11
N GLY A 16 -7.63 -18.60 -3.85
CA GLY A 16 -6.49 -19.18 -4.58
C GLY A 16 -5.97 -18.44 -5.81
N CYS A 17 -6.52 -17.28 -6.20
CA CYS A 17 -6.02 -16.47 -7.31
C CYS A 17 -5.64 -15.08 -6.79
N ASP A 18 -4.33 -14.77 -6.81
CA ASP A 18 -3.71 -13.50 -6.41
C ASP A 18 -4.34 -12.76 -5.20
N HIS A 19 -3.94 -13.18 -3.99
CA HIS A 19 -4.23 -12.45 -2.75
C HIS A 19 -3.66 -11.01 -2.70
N THR A 20 -2.95 -10.59 -3.75
CA THR A 20 -2.13 -9.39 -3.81
C THR A 20 -2.93 -8.13 -4.14
N GLU A 21 -4.13 -8.17 -4.75
CA GLU A 21 -4.89 -6.96 -5.16
C GLU A 21 -6.39 -6.99 -4.80
N ARG A 22 -6.72 -7.44 -3.58
CA ARG A 22 -8.12 -7.61 -3.09
C ARG A 22 -9.06 -6.40 -3.21
N ARG A 23 -8.54 -5.18 -3.39
CA ARG A 23 -9.32 -3.93 -3.51
C ARG A 23 -9.15 -3.24 -4.86
N GLY A 24 -8.44 -3.89 -5.79
CA GLY A 24 -8.01 -3.32 -7.07
C GLY A 24 -6.74 -2.48 -6.96
N ARG A 25 -6.47 -1.77 -8.06
CA ARG A 25 -5.29 -0.92 -8.24
C ARG A 25 -5.67 0.41 -8.88
N ILE A 26 -4.86 1.44 -8.65
CA ILE A 26 -5.03 2.79 -9.18
C ILE A 26 -3.74 3.27 -9.83
N GLN A 27 -3.86 3.90 -11.00
CA GLN A 27 -2.74 4.48 -11.73
C GLN A 27 -2.66 5.97 -11.45
N LEU A 28 -1.47 6.41 -11.01
CA LEU A 28 -1.23 7.76 -10.54
C LEU A 28 0.07 8.29 -11.16
N ALA A 29 0.12 9.59 -11.41
CA ALA A 29 1.37 10.32 -11.64
C ALA A 29 1.43 11.54 -10.71
N ILE A 30 2.39 11.58 -9.79
CA ILE A 30 2.49 12.56 -8.73
C ILE A 30 3.88 13.18 -8.76
N SER A 31 3.92 14.49 -8.85
CA SER A 31 5.18 15.26 -8.85
C SER A 31 5.01 16.52 -8.03
N CYS A 32 6.13 17.03 -7.51
CA CYS A 32 6.17 18.33 -6.84
C CYS A 32 7.18 19.21 -7.54
N THR A 33 6.72 20.33 -8.09
CA THR A 33 7.61 21.33 -8.72
C THR A 33 7.52 22.61 -7.90
N ALA A 34 8.67 23.09 -7.41
CA ALA A 34 8.74 24.17 -6.43
C ALA A 34 7.86 23.87 -5.20
N ASN A 35 6.80 24.64 -4.99
CA ASN A 35 5.84 24.46 -3.89
C ASN A 35 4.49 23.93 -4.36
N LYS A 36 4.38 23.40 -5.57
CA LYS A 36 3.12 22.91 -6.11
C LYS A 36 3.16 21.39 -6.27
N LEU A 37 2.41 20.71 -5.41
CA LEU A 37 2.20 19.27 -5.49
C LEU A 37 1.08 19.00 -6.50
N THR A 38 1.36 18.22 -7.54
CA THR A 38 0.42 17.88 -8.60
C THR A 38 0.25 16.37 -8.65
N ALA A 39 -0.99 15.89 -8.54
CA ALA A 39 -1.37 14.50 -8.65
C ALA A 39 -2.35 14.33 -9.83
N ILE A 40 -1.93 13.57 -10.83
CA ILE A 40 -2.74 13.14 -11.97
C ILE A 40 -3.33 11.77 -11.60
N VAL A 41 -4.64 11.74 -11.43
CA VAL A 41 -5.42 10.54 -11.18
C VAL A 41 -5.87 9.99 -12.53
N LYS A 42 -5.19 8.95 -13.04
CA LYS A 42 -5.42 8.43 -14.39
C LYS A 42 -6.65 7.52 -14.41
N GLN A 43 -6.53 6.32 -13.84
CA GLN A 43 -7.55 5.27 -13.92
C GLN A 43 -7.47 4.30 -12.73
N GLY A 44 -8.55 3.58 -12.47
CA GLY A 44 -8.62 2.45 -11.55
C GLY A 44 -8.91 1.16 -12.31
N ARG A 45 -8.45 0.02 -11.78
CA ARG A 45 -8.75 -1.31 -12.34
C ARG A 45 -9.09 -2.31 -11.25
N ASN A 46 -10.02 -3.21 -11.58
CA ASN A 46 -10.47 -4.29 -10.71
C ASN A 46 -10.93 -3.79 -9.32
N LEU A 47 -11.61 -2.65 -9.29
CA LEU A 47 -12.16 -2.11 -8.05
C LEU A 47 -13.22 -3.05 -7.46
N ILE A 48 -13.39 -3.01 -6.15
CA ILE A 48 -14.40 -3.83 -5.46
C ILE A 48 -15.80 -3.31 -5.71
N PRO A 49 -16.79 -4.19 -5.97
CA PRO A 49 -18.18 -3.79 -6.07
C PRO A 49 -18.74 -3.40 -4.70
N MET A 50 -19.39 -2.25 -4.64
CA MET A 50 -20.00 -1.71 -3.43
C MET A 50 -21.51 -1.48 -3.56
N ASP A 51 -22.03 -1.57 -4.79
CA ASP A 51 -23.46 -1.48 -5.08
C ASP A 51 -24.12 -2.85 -5.31
N PRO A 52 -25.43 -2.99 -5.05
CA PRO A 52 -26.18 -4.22 -5.31
C PRO A 52 -26.22 -4.68 -6.77
N ASN A 53 -25.89 -3.78 -7.72
CA ASN A 53 -25.78 -4.12 -9.15
C ASN A 53 -24.46 -4.84 -9.49
N GLY A 54 -23.59 -5.08 -8.50
CA GLY A 54 -22.26 -5.68 -8.71
C GLY A 54 -21.24 -4.70 -9.29
N LEU A 55 -21.50 -3.40 -9.25
CA LEU A 55 -20.62 -2.32 -9.72
C LEU A 55 -20.36 -1.30 -8.59
N SER A 56 -19.83 -0.14 -8.97
CA SER A 56 -19.64 1.03 -8.11
C SER A 56 -19.69 2.31 -8.95
N ASP A 57 -19.88 3.44 -8.27
CA ASP A 57 -19.75 4.82 -8.74
C ASP A 57 -18.46 5.48 -8.15
N PRO A 58 -17.25 5.06 -8.55
CA PRO A 58 -16.03 5.47 -7.87
C PRO A 58 -15.60 6.93 -8.14
N TYR A 59 -15.13 7.60 -7.09
CA TYR A 59 -14.41 8.88 -7.12
C TYR A 59 -13.19 8.85 -6.20
N VAL A 60 -12.20 9.69 -6.49
CA VAL A 60 -10.95 9.76 -5.71
C VAL A 60 -10.90 11.05 -4.90
N LYS A 61 -10.50 10.95 -3.64
CA LYS A 61 -10.38 12.04 -2.69
C LYS A 61 -8.93 12.15 -2.22
N LEU A 62 -8.36 13.35 -2.34
CA LEU A 62 -7.00 13.69 -1.93
C LEU A 62 -7.05 14.66 -0.74
N LYS A 63 -6.20 14.42 0.24
CA LYS A 63 -5.99 15.30 1.40
C LYS A 63 -4.56 15.17 1.93
N LEU A 64 -4.07 16.21 2.60
CA LEU A 64 -2.79 16.16 3.29
C LEU A 64 -3.00 15.72 4.74
N ILE A 65 -2.24 14.73 5.21
CA ILE A 65 -2.32 14.21 6.59
C ILE A 65 -0.99 14.43 7.35
N PRO A 66 -1.04 14.77 8.65
CA PRO A 66 -2.23 15.11 9.45
C PRO A 66 -3.03 16.29 8.88
N ASP A 67 -4.36 16.27 9.02
CA ASP A 67 -5.27 17.27 8.42
C ASP A 67 -5.38 18.48 9.35
N THR A 68 -4.66 19.56 9.01
CA THR A 68 -4.66 20.83 9.74
C THR A 68 -5.56 21.89 9.10
N ASP A 69 -5.72 21.84 7.77
CA ASP A 69 -6.33 22.91 6.98
C ASP A 69 -7.72 22.54 6.42
N ASN A 70 -8.18 21.29 6.60
CA ASN A 70 -9.42 20.75 6.03
C ASN A 70 -9.52 20.85 4.49
N VAL A 71 -8.39 21.05 3.80
CA VAL A 71 -8.35 21.17 2.34
C VAL A 71 -8.42 19.78 1.71
N LYS A 72 -9.54 19.50 1.04
CA LYS A 72 -9.82 18.22 0.36
C LYS A 72 -10.10 18.50 -1.11
N LYS A 73 -9.50 17.72 -1.99
CA LYS A 73 -9.76 17.76 -3.44
C LYS A 73 -10.32 16.42 -3.88
N LYS A 74 -11.25 16.43 -4.84
CA LYS A 74 -11.88 15.22 -5.35
C LYS A 74 -12.00 15.26 -6.86
N THR A 75 -11.91 14.10 -7.49
CA THR A 75 -12.27 13.91 -8.89
C THR A 75 -13.78 13.92 -9.05
N LYS A 76 -14.24 13.88 -10.31
CA LYS A 76 -15.61 13.50 -10.64
C LYS A 76 -15.84 12.03 -10.28
N THR A 77 -17.12 11.75 -10.04
CA THR A 77 -17.64 10.39 -9.92
C THR A 77 -17.85 9.81 -11.31
N ILE A 78 -17.30 8.62 -11.56
CA ILE A 78 -17.60 7.83 -12.76
C ILE A 78 -18.61 6.76 -12.36
N ARG A 79 -19.74 6.67 -13.05
CA ARG A 79 -20.83 5.79 -12.63
C ARG A 79 -20.71 4.38 -13.16
N SER A 80 -21.17 3.41 -12.37
CA SER A 80 -21.44 2.02 -12.73
C SER A 80 -20.26 1.35 -13.43
N THR A 81 -19.09 1.41 -12.80
CA THR A 81 -17.85 0.81 -13.31
C THR A 81 -16.91 0.38 -12.20
N LEU A 82 -16.20 -0.73 -12.41
CA LEU A 82 -15.07 -1.18 -11.59
C LEU A 82 -13.71 -0.85 -12.21
N ASN A 83 -13.72 -0.20 -13.38
CA ASN A 83 -12.53 0.22 -14.13
C ASN A 83 -12.69 1.67 -14.60
N PRO A 84 -12.78 2.64 -13.67
CA PRO A 84 -12.99 4.05 -14.01
C PRO A 84 -11.75 4.68 -14.65
N GLU A 85 -11.97 5.59 -15.60
CA GLU A 85 -10.96 6.50 -16.12
C GLU A 85 -11.33 7.93 -15.71
N TRP A 86 -10.53 8.52 -14.81
CA TRP A 86 -10.76 9.90 -14.35
C TRP A 86 -9.98 10.89 -15.21
N ASN A 87 -8.69 10.61 -15.45
CA ASN A 87 -7.76 11.49 -16.17
C ASN A 87 -7.79 12.94 -15.66
N GLU A 88 -7.88 13.11 -14.34
CA GLU A 88 -8.01 14.40 -13.67
C GLU A 88 -6.73 14.81 -12.94
N THR A 89 -6.38 16.09 -13.03
CA THR A 89 -5.22 16.66 -12.33
C THR A 89 -5.69 17.47 -11.13
N LEU A 90 -5.25 17.07 -9.94
CA LEU A 90 -5.51 17.76 -8.68
C LEU A 90 -4.19 18.30 -8.12
N ALA A 91 -4.17 19.57 -7.74
CA ALA A 91 -2.94 20.21 -7.24
C ALA A 91 -3.14 20.88 -5.88
N PHE A 92 -2.11 20.87 -5.04
CA PHE A 92 -2.05 21.55 -3.75
C PHE A 92 -0.86 22.52 -3.74
N ASP A 93 -1.08 23.72 -3.21
CA ASP A 93 0.00 24.66 -2.92
C ASP A 93 0.55 24.32 -1.53
N LEU A 94 1.80 23.88 -1.48
CA LEU A 94 2.48 23.43 -0.28
C LEU A 94 3.10 24.61 0.49
N LYS A 95 2.92 24.59 1.80
CA LYS A 95 3.66 25.40 2.76
C LYS A 95 4.96 24.70 3.16
N ALA A 96 5.87 25.44 3.79
CA ALA A 96 7.13 24.87 4.27
C ALA A 96 6.93 23.74 5.30
N GLU A 97 5.89 23.85 6.14
CA GLU A 97 5.49 22.87 7.15
C GLU A 97 4.91 21.57 6.55
N ASP A 98 4.46 21.59 5.29
CA ASP A 98 3.83 20.43 4.67
C ASP A 98 4.84 19.33 4.29
N LYS A 99 6.14 19.61 4.29
CA LYS A 99 7.17 18.65 3.87
C LYS A 99 7.16 17.35 4.68
N ASP A 100 6.75 17.42 5.95
CA ASP A 100 6.66 16.27 6.85
C ASP A 100 5.28 15.57 6.82
N ARG A 101 4.33 16.11 6.05
CA ARG A 101 2.99 15.52 5.84
C ARG A 101 3.02 14.45 4.75
N ARG A 102 1.92 13.73 4.64
CA ARG A 102 1.67 12.75 3.58
C ARG A 102 0.49 13.18 2.72
N LEU A 103 0.57 12.93 1.41
CA LEU A 103 -0.57 12.99 0.51
C LEU A 103 -1.34 11.67 0.64
N LEU A 104 -2.53 11.71 1.23
CA LEU A 104 -3.44 10.58 1.33
C LEU A 104 -4.45 10.61 0.17
N ILE A 105 -4.57 9.47 -0.50
CA ILE A 105 -5.43 9.23 -1.65
C ILE A 105 -6.42 8.13 -1.26
N GLU A 106 -7.71 8.43 -1.34
CA GLU A 106 -8.79 7.51 -0.99
C GLU A 106 -9.73 7.35 -2.17
N VAL A 107 -10.07 6.11 -2.52
CA VAL A 107 -11.11 5.78 -3.48
C VAL A 107 -12.38 5.48 -2.71
N TRP A 108 -13.46 6.11 -3.13
CA TRP A 108 -14.77 6.04 -2.51
C TRP A 108 -15.83 5.75 -3.56
N ASP A 109 -16.82 4.98 -3.17
CA ASP A 109 -18.03 4.75 -3.94
C ASP A 109 -19.06 5.83 -3.60
N TRP A 110 -19.58 6.52 -4.60
CA TRP A 110 -20.58 7.55 -4.38
C TRP A 110 -21.97 6.94 -4.30
N ASP A 111 -22.67 7.22 -3.21
CA ASP A 111 -24.00 6.67 -2.97
C ASP A 111 -25.02 7.80 -2.94
N ARG A 112 -26.14 7.67 -3.69
CA ARG A 112 -27.15 8.73 -3.77
C ARG A 112 -27.95 8.89 -2.46
N THR A 113 -28.25 7.77 -1.81
CA THR A 113 -29.20 7.70 -0.68
C THR A 113 -28.57 7.22 0.63
N SER A 114 -27.32 6.77 0.59
CA SER A 114 -26.55 6.29 1.74
C SER A 114 -25.30 7.14 1.93
N ARG A 115 -24.52 6.83 2.98
CA ARG A 115 -23.15 7.34 3.08
C ARG A 115 -22.31 6.66 2.00
N ASN A 116 -21.36 7.40 1.45
CA ASN A 116 -20.40 6.89 0.49
C ASN A 116 -19.55 5.77 1.11
N ASP A 117 -19.34 4.69 0.35
CA ASP A 117 -18.62 3.51 0.82
C ASP A 117 -17.12 3.62 0.52
N PHE A 118 -16.29 3.24 1.49
CA PHE A 118 -14.83 3.31 1.34
C PHE A 118 -14.31 2.10 0.56
N MET A 119 -13.62 2.34 -0.56
CA MET A 119 -13.12 1.26 -1.42
C MET A 119 -11.68 0.87 -1.13
N GLY A 120 -10.81 1.87 -0.93
CA GLY A 120 -9.41 1.65 -0.59
C GLY A 120 -8.61 2.95 -0.54
N SER A 121 -7.40 2.91 0.02
CA SER A 121 -6.54 4.08 0.11
C SER A 121 -5.05 3.74 0.01
N LEU A 122 -4.24 4.77 -0.17
CA LEU A 122 -2.77 4.74 -0.08
C LEU A 122 -2.24 6.16 0.14
N SER A 123 -0.98 6.29 0.56
CA SER A 123 -0.38 7.59 0.79
C SER A 123 1.10 7.66 0.39
N PHE A 124 1.54 8.88 0.13
CA PHE A 124 2.94 9.21 -0.21
C PHE A 124 3.47 10.27 0.74
N GLY A 125 4.72 10.13 1.20
CA GLY A 125 5.38 11.22 1.92
C GLY A 125 5.65 12.39 0.96
N ILE A 126 5.35 13.63 1.37
CA ILE A 126 5.59 14.79 0.50
C ILE A 126 7.09 14.96 0.23
N SER A 127 7.93 14.81 1.27
CA SER A 127 9.40 14.79 1.13
C SER A 127 9.92 13.69 0.18
N GLU A 128 9.21 12.57 0.05
CA GLU A 128 9.58 11.48 -0.85
C GLU A 128 9.26 11.86 -2.30
N ILE A 129 8.05 12.40 -2.56
CA ILE A 129 7.61 12.87 -3.89
C ILE A 129 8.52 13.98 -4.43
N ILE A 130 8.97 14.91 -3.57
CA ILE A 130 9.87 15.99 -3.98
C ILE A 130 11.19 15.45 -4.54
N LYS A 131 11.70 14.35 -3.96
CA LYS A 131 12.96 13.73 -4.41
C LYS A 131 12.73 12.82 -5.61
N ASN A 132 11.69 12.00 -5.53
CA ASN A 132 11.36 10.97 -6.49
C ASN A 132 9.86 11.07 -6.82
N PRO A 133 9.50 11.70 -7.96
CA PRO A 133 8.14 11.66 -8.46
C PRO A 133 7.64 10.22 -8.61
N ALA A 134 6.36 10.01 -8.32
CA ALA A 134 5.71 8.71 -8.40
C ALA A 134 4.93 8.61 -9.72
N ASP A 135 5.18 7.63 -10.58
CA ASP A 135 4.34 7.34 -11.74
C ASP A 135 4.21 5.82 -11.90
N GLY A 136 2.97 5.33 -11.89
CA GLY A 136 2.71 3.90 -12.06
C GLY A 136 1.40 3.45 -11.42
N TRP A 137 1.26 2.12 -11.37
CA TRP A 137 0.16 1.45 -10.69
C TRP A 137 0.45 1.26 -9.21
N TYR A 138 -0.58 1.39 -8.38
CA TYR A 138 -0.49 1.17 -6.94
C TYR A 138 -1.67 0.35 -6.46
N LYS A 139 -1.41 -0.59 -5.55
CA LYS A 139 -2.45 -1.38 -4.88
C LYS A 139 -3.28 -0.49 -3.97
N LEU A 140 -4.60 -0.69 -4.00
CA LEU A 140 -5.50 -0.10 -3.01
C LEU A 140 -5.44 -0.90 -1.69
N LEU A 141 -5.13 -0.20 -0.60
CA LEU A 141 -5.00 -0.79 0.73
C LEU A 141 -6.25 -0.55 1.58
N THR A 142 -6.27 -1.12 2.78
CA THR A 142 -7.27 -0.75 3.79
C THR A 142 -7.07 0.69 4.25
N GLN A 143 -8.08 1.26 4.92
CA GLN A 143 -8.00 2.63 5.43
C GLN A 143 -6.80 2.83 6.36
N GLU A 144 -6.60 1.90 7.30
CA GLU A 144 -5.51 1.95 8.29
C GLU A 144 -4.13 1.86 7.63
N GLU A 145 -3.96 0.93 6.68
CA GLU A 145 -2.67 0.77 5.98
C GLU A 145 -2.40 1.95 5.03
N GLY A 146 -3.42 2.42 4.31
CA GLY A 146 -3.26 3.46 3.30
C GLY A 146 -2.90 4.84 3.88
N GLU A 147 -3.17 5.08 5.16
CA GLU A 147 -2.67 6.28 5.87
C GLU A 147 -1.14 6.33 5.94
N PHE A 148 -0.45 5.19 5.86
CA PHE A 148 0.99 5.11 6.06
C PHE A 148 1.77 4.58 4.86
N TYR A 149 1.14 3.78 4.00
CA TYR A 149 1.86 3.05 2.95
C TYR A 149 1.26 3.25 1.56
N ASN A 150 2.10 2.97 0.57
CA ASN A 150 1.71 2.69 -0.81
C ASN A 150 2.50 1.45 -1.26
N VAL A 151 1.92 0.67 -2.16
CA VAL A 151 2.55 -0.53 -2.72
C VAL A 151 2.50 -0.42 -4.24
N PRO A 152 3.63 -0.16 -4.93
CA PRO A 152 3.65 -0.10 -6.38
C PRO A 152 3.36 -1.48 -6.96
N VAL A 153 2.59 -1.50 -8.04
CA VAL A 153 2.29 -2.67 -8.84
C VAL A 153 3.09 -2.54 -10.13
N PRO A 154 3.99 -3.48 -10.44
CA PRO A 154 4.69 -3.45 -11.71
C PRO A 154 3.70 -3.64 -12.87
N ASP A 155 3.91 -2.94 -13.99
CA ASP A 155 3.17 -3.25 -15.21
C ASP A 155 3.45 -4.71 -15.59
N GLU A 156 2.41 -5.46 -15.99
CA GLU A 156 2.53 -6.86 -16.41
C GLU A 156 3.54 -7.05 -17.57
N ALA A 157 3.82 -5.96 -18.32
CA ALA A 157 4.81 -5.90 -19.40
C ALA A 157 6.22 -5.49 -18.95
N ALA A 158 6.42 -5.06 -17.71
CA ALA A 158 7.74 -4.74 -17.18
C ALA A 158 8.44 -6.04 -16.78
N ASP A 159 9.49 -6.40 -17.52
CA ASP A 159 10.28 -7.61 -17.31
C ASP A 159 10.59 -7.82 -15.81
N LEU A 160 10.06 -8.91 -15.26
CA LEU A 160 10.31 -9.37 -13.88
C LEU A 160 11.82 -9.38 -13.51
N ALA A 161 12.70 -9.48 -14.51
CA ALA A 161 14.16 -9.40 -14.37
C ALA A 161 14.66 -8.00 -13.96
N GLN A 162 14.08 -6.93 -14.50
CA GLN A 162 14.49 -5.54 -14.19
C GLN A 162 14.01 -5.12 -12.80
N ILE A 163 12.79 -5.54 -12.42
CA ILE A 163 12.23 -5.35 -11.07
C ILE A 163 13.02 -6.13 -10.04
N LYS A 164 13.39 -7.39 -10.31
CA LYS A 164 14.32 -8.15 -9.44
C LYS A 164 15.67 -7.45 -9.30
N SER A 165 16.11 -6.69 -10.31
CA SER A 165 17.36 -5.95 -10.23
C SER A 165 17.27 -4.69 -9.38
N GLN A 166 16.16 -3.95 -9.42
CA GLN A 166 15.94 -2.75 -8.59
C GLN A 166 15.49 -3.09 -7.15
N MET A 167 14.66 -4.12 -6.95
CA MET A 167 14.24 -4.57 -5.62
C MET A 167 15.36 -5.27 -4.83
N ARG A 168 16.47 -5.64 -5.50
CA ARG A 168 17.68 -6.16 -4.86
C ARG A 168 18.36 -5.14 -3.95
N ASP A 169 18.02 -3.85 -4.06
CA ASP A 169 18.80 -2.81 -3.39
C ASP A 169 18.51 -2.62 -1.90
N ARG A 170 17.51 -3.31 -1.30
CA ARG A 170 17.42 -3.71 0.12
C ARG A 170 15.98 -4.04 0.52
N LEU A 171 15.67 -5.33 0.57
CA LEU A 171 14.41 -5.81 1.13
C LEU A 171 14.59 -6.07 2.63
N TYR A 172 13.85 -5.36 3.48
CA TYR A 172 13.85 -5.59 4.92
C TYR A 172 12.58 -6.29 5.38
N PHE A 173 12.74 -7.33 6.19
CA PHE A 173 11.65 -8.01 6.88
C PHE A 173 11.62 -7.59 8.34
N VAL A 174 10.45 -7.15 8.81
CA VAL A 174 10.19 -6.97 10.25
C VAL A 174 9.42 -8.18 10.75
N MET A 175 9.94 -8.87 11.76
CA MET A 175 9.27 -10.02 12.37
C MET A 175 9.18 -9.84 13.89
N GLU A 176 8.05 -10.25 14.45
CA GLU A 176 7.84 -10.31 15.89
C GLU A 176 8.48 -11.56 16.48
N PHE A 177 9.20 -11.41 17.58
CA PHE A 177 9.77 -12.52 18.32
C PHE A 177 8.70 -13.20 19.18
N VAL A 178 8.31 -14.43 18.82
CA VAL A 178 7.41 -15.26 19.64
C VAL A 178 8.14 -16.57 19.98
N ASN A 179 8.58 -16.71 21.23
CA ASN A 179 9.24 -17.91 21.80
C ASN A 179 10.30 -18.54 20.88
N GLY A 180 11.31 -17.74 20.52
CA GLY A 180 12.34 -18.11 19.54
C GLY A 180 13.48 -18.98 20.10
N GLY A 181 13.79 -20.03 19.34
CA GLY A 181 15.05 -20.79 19.39
C GLY A 181 15.35 -21.42 18.02
N ASP A 182 14.41 -22.21 17.50
CA ASP A 182 14.61 -22.96 16.25
C ASP A 182 14.49 -22.14 14.97
N LEU A 183 13.55 -21.19 14.91
CA LEU A 183 13.26 -20.43 13.70
C LEU A 183 14.42 -19.53 13.29
N MET A 184 15.00 -18.82 14.25
CA MET A 184 16.10 -17.91 13.96
C MET A 184 17.37 -18.69 13.56
N PHE A 185 17.59 -19.85 14.19
CA PHE A 185 18.66 -20.78 13.85
C PHE A 185 18.50 -21.33 12.42
N GLN A 186 17.30 -21.78 12.04
CA GLN A 186 17.02 -22.26 10.68
C GLN A 186 17.15 -21.17 9.62
N ILE A 187 16.70 -19.95 9.91
CA ILE A 187 16.84 -18.81 8.98
C ILE A 187 18.31 -18.44 8.77
N GLN A 188 19.13 -18.45 9.82
CA GLN A 188 20.58 -18.24 9.73
C GLN A 188 21.28 -19.34 8.92
N GLN A 189 20.89 -20.61 9.10
CA GLN A 189 21.44 -21.71 8.31
C GLN A 189 21.10 -21.64 6.81
N CYS A 190 19.98 -21.02 6.44
CA CYS A 190 19.64 -20.81 5.03
C CYS A 190 20.58 -19.84 4.29
N GLY A 191 21.42 -19.05 5.00
CA GLY A 191 22.44 -18.19 4.38
C GLY A 191 21.91 -17.09 3.45
N LYS A 192 20.60 -16.79 3.50
CA LYS A 192 19.91 -15.82 2.62
C LYS A 192 19.72 -14.44 3.26
N PHE A 193 20.09 -14.27 4.52
CA PHE A 193 19.94 -13.05 5.30
C PHE A 193 21.28 -12.65 5.92
N LYS A 194 21.54 -11.34 6.04
CA LYS A 194 22.60 -10.84 6.93
C LYS A 194 22.23 -11.11 8.39
N GLU A 195 23.22 -11.03 9.29
CA GLU A 195 23.00 -11.20 10.72
C GLU A 195 21.79 -10.39 11.21
N PRO A 196 20.90 -10.99 12.01
CA PRO A 196 19.72 -10.31 12.52
C PRO A 196 20.16 -9.15 13.40
N VAL A 197 19.83 -7.92 13.01
CA VAL A 197 20.03 -6.76 13.87
C VAL A 197 18.77 -6.62 14.73
N ALA A 198 18.91 -6.85 16.04
CA ALA A 198 17.88 -6.50 17.00
C ALA A 198 17.77 -4.97 17.03
N VAL A 199 16.63 -4.43 16.60
CA VAL A 199 16.41 -2.98 16.61
C VAL A 199 15.41 -2.64 17.71
N LEU A 200 15.89 -1.91 18.72
CA LEU A 200 15.04 -1.36 19.78
C LEU A 200 14.11 -0.26 19.24
N LYS A 201 12.93 -0.19 19.85
CA LYS A 201 11.73 0.59 19.46
C LYS A 201 12.01 2.01 18.96
N GLU A 202 13.02 2.68 19.52
CA GLU A 202 13.33 4.11 19.26
C GLU A 202 13.82 4.40 17.84
N LYS A 203 14.43 3.43 17.13
CA LYS A 203 14.86 3.64 15.73
C LYS A 203 13.76 3.35 14.70
N ILE A 204 12.63 2.78 15.12
CA ILE A 204 11.50 2.42 14.24
C ILE A 204 10.25 3.23 14.64
N ASN A 205 10.41 4.53 14.89
CA ASN A 205 9.29 5.43 15.22
C ASN A 205 8.27 5.64 14.07
N LYS A 206 8.41 4.95 12.93
CA LYS A 206 7.47 4.99 11.80
C LYS A 206 6.31 3.98 11.90
N PHE A 207 6.32 3.06 12.87
CA PHE A 207 5.34 1.98 12.98
C PHE A 207 4.76 1.89 14.40
N LYS A 208 3.43 1.79 14.53
CA LYS A 208 2.77 1.55 15.83
C LYS A 208 2.98 0.09 16.25
N PHE A 209 4.06 -0.18 16.99
CA PHE A 209 4.29 -1.48 17.63
C PHE A 209 3.82 -1.48 19.10
N HIS A 210 3.26 -2.61 19.55
CA HIS A 210 2.94 -2.85 20.97
C HIS A 210 4.17 -2.64 21.87
N LYS A 211 3.96 -2.08 23.07
CA LYS A 211 5.04 -1.61 23.97
C LYS A 211 5.94 -2.70 24.55
N ASP A 212 5.56 -3.98 24.47
CA ASP A 212 6.25 -5.06 25.18
C ASP A 212 6.74 -6.20 24.26
N ARG A 213 6.97 -5.92 22.96
CA ARG A 213 7.36 -6.94 21.97
C ARG A 213 8.69 -6.60 21.29
N LEU A 214 9.52 -7.62 21.11
CA LEU A 214 10.82 -7.52 20.43
C LEU A 214 10.64 -7.79 18.93
N TYR A 215 11.23 -6.94 18.09
CA TYR A 215 11.18 -7.10 16.63
C TYR A 215 12.59 -7.21 16.05
N PHE A 216 12.74 -8.07 15.05
CA PHE A 216 13.96 -8.19 14.26
C PHE A 216 13.74 -7.59 12.88
N VAL A 217 14.72 -6.79 12.44
CA VAL A 217 14.78 -6.29 11.06
C VAL A 217 15.91 -7.03 10.35
N MET A 218 15.60 -7.74 9.27
CA MET A 218 16.61 -8.49 8.52
C MET A 218 16.66 -8.04 7.06
N GLU A 219 17.87 -7.78 6.56
CA GLU A 219 18.14 -7.47 5.15
C GLU A 219 18.25 -8.80 4.37
N PHE A 220 17.42 -8.95 3.33
CA PHE A 220 17.45 -10.11 2.44
C PHE A 220 18.44 -9.86 1.30
N VAL A 221 19.39 -10.78 1.12
CA VAL A 221 20.58 -10.54 0.28
C VAL A 221 20.54 -11.29 -1.04
N ASN A 222 19.98 -12.51 -1.05
CA ASN A 222 20.18 -13.46 -2.15
C ASN A 222 18.87 -13.88 -2.84
N GLY A 223 18.02 -12.91 -3.19
CA GLY A 223 16.93 -13.00 -4.17
C GLY A 223 16.40 -14.41 -4.49
N GLY A 224 15.26 -14.81 -3.93
CA GLY A 224 14.59 -16.08 -4.22
C GLY A 224 13.18 -16.14 -3.64
N ASP A 225 12.43 -17.20 -3.96
CA ASP A 225 11.03 -17.39 -3.57
C ASP A 225 10.89 -17.84 -2.10
N LEU A 226 11.50 -17.06 -1.21
CA LEU A 226 11.54 -17.27 0.22
C LEU A 226 10.13 -17.31 0.80
N MET A 227 9.20 -16.54 0.24
CA MET A 227 7.82 -16.48 0.74
C MET A 227 7.03 -17.75 0.41
N PHE A 228 7.28 -18.35 -0.77
CA PHE A 228 6.78 -19.68 -1.11
C PHE A 228 7.33 -20.77 -0.18
N GLN A 229 8.62 -20.74 0.15
CA GLN A 229 9.22 -21.70 1.09
C GLN A 229 8.73 -21.52 2.54
N ILE A 230 8.55 -20.28 3.01
CA ILE A 230 8.03 -19.98 4.35
C ILE A 230 6.56 -20.43 4.48
N GLN A 231 5.75 -20.25 3.45
CA GLN A 231 4.35 -20.70 3.43
C GLN A 231 4.22 -22.24 3.40
N GLN A 232 5.11 -22.96 2.72
CA GLN A 232 5.07 -24.44 2.70
C GLN A 232 5.44 -25.10 4.03
N CYS A 233 6.18 -24.42 4.92
CA CYS A 233 6.58 -25.00 6.19
C CYS A 233 5.45 -25.07 7.24
N GLY A 234 4.28 -24.44 7.00
CA GLY A 234 3.06 -24.62 7.81
C GLY A 234 3.17 -24.35 9.32
N LYS A 235 4.29 -23.80 9.80
CA LYS A 235 4.66 -23.70 11.22
C LYS A 235 4.60 -22.28 11.79
N PHE A 236 4.07 -21.32 11.03
CA PHE A 236 4.13 -19.90 11.43
C PHE A 236 2.73 -19.34 11.67
N LYS A 237 2.49 -18.82 12.88
CA LYS A 237 1.47 -17.77 13.06
C LYS A 237 1.97 -16.56 12.30
N GLU A 238 1.13 -16.08 11.39
CA GLU A 238 1.39 -15.05 10.38
C GLU A 238 2.55 -14.09 10.73
N PRO A 239 3.71 -14.20 10.07
CA PRO A 239 4.65 -13.08 10.08
C PRO A 239 3.92 -11.90 9.42
N VAL A 240 3.71 -10.82 10.16
CA VAL A 240 3.31 -9.53 9.56
C VAL A 240 4.52 -9.03 8.78
N ALA A 241 4.75 -9.64 7.61
CA ALA A 241 5.84 -9.29 6.71
C ALA A 241 5.57 -7.90 6.15
N VAL A 242 6.05 -6.88 6.85
CA VAL A 242 6.09 -5.54 6.29
C VAL A 242 7.29 -5.48 5.36
N ILE A 243 7.02 -5.45 4.05
CA ILE A 243 8.02 -5.12 3.05
C ILE A 243 8.40 -3.65 3.26
N ILE A 244 9.58 -3.39 3.83
CA ILE A 244 10.15 -2.05 3.84
C ILE A 244 11.08 -1.95 2.64
N VAL A 245 10.61 -1.32 1.56
CA VAL A 245 11.48 -0.83 0.50
C VAL A 245 12.11 0.46 1.01
N LYS A 246 13.42 0.44 1.25
CA LYS A 246 14.16 1.67 1.56
C LYS A 246 14.58 2.29 0.24
N CYS A 247 13.86 3.33 -0.19
CA CYS A 247 14.36 4.30 -1.17
C CYS A 247 15.15 5.39 -0.43
#